data_AF-A0A955HKU4-F1
#
_entry.id   AF-A0A955HKU4-F1
#
_cell.length_a   1.000
_cell.length_b   1.000
_cell.length_c   1.000
_cell.angle_alpha   90.00
_cell.angle_beta   90.00
_cell.angle_gamma   90.00
#
_symmetry.space_group_name_H-M   'P 1'
#
loop_
_entity.id
_entity.type
_entity.pdbx_description
1 polymer ?
#
loop_
_entity_poly.entity_id
_entity_poly.type
_entity_poly.pdbx_seq_one_letter_code
_entity_poly.pdbx_strand_id
1 'polypeptide(L)'
;MTNEIDEKLERGRAVWEMTQTEGWQIIKGLIDKEVEIETKDLLDCPIEEDLEHKQLIKAYKKVLSMVDGVIKERDETAQSLRKE
;
A
#
# COMPACT_ATOMS: atom_id res chain seq x y z
N MET A 1 37.32 23.79 -9.74
CA MET A 1 36.98 22.69 -8.82
C MET A 1 36.87 23.17 -7.36
N THR A 2 37.79 24.00 -6.86
CA THR A 2 37.70 24.61 -5.51
C THR A 2 36.45 25.49 -5.34
N ASN A 3 36.13 26.33 -6.32
CA ASN A 3 34.95 27.22 -6.27
C ASN A 3 33.60 26.48 -6.14
N GLU A 4 33.41 25.33 -6.79
CA GLU A 4 32.15 24.57 -6.69
C GLU A 4 31.96 23.91 -5.31
N ILE A 5 33.06 23.54 -4.65
CA ILE A 5 33.03 22.96 -3.31
C ILE A 5 32.72 24.05 -2.29
N ASP A 6 33.33 25.22 -2.44
CA ASP A 6 33.09 26.38 -1.58
C ASP A 6 31.66 26.92 -1.74
N GLU A 7 31.13 26.97 -2.96
CA GLU A 7 29.72 27.35 -3.22
C GLU A 7 28.73 26.37 -2.60
N LYS A 8 29.02 25.06 -2.63
CA LYS A 8 28.17 24.04 -1.99
C LYS A 8 28.21 24.16 -0.46
N LEU A 9 29.38 24.44 0.11
CA LEU A 9 29.56 24.68 1.54
C LEU A 9 28.81 25.93 2.00
N GLU A 10 28.94 27.03 1.26
CA GLU A 10 28.27 28.29 1.58
C GLU A 10 26.75 28.16 1.48
N ARG A 11 26.26 27.49 0.42
CA ARG A 11 24.84 27.18 0.27
C ARG A 11 24.33 26.30 1.42
N GLY A 12 25.11 25.29 1.82
CA GLY A 12 24.78 24.42 2.95
C GLY A 12 24.69 25.18 4.26
N ARG A 13 25.63 26.09 4.52
CA ARG A 13 25.64 26.97 5.69
C ARG A 13 24.43 27.90 5.70
N ALA A 14 24.13 28.57 4.59
CA ALA A 14 22.99 29.48 4.50
C ALA A 14 21.65 28.77 4.77
N VAL A 15 21.48 27.55 4.23
CA VAL A 15 20.29 26.73 4.50
C VAL A 15 20.25 26.31 5.97
N TRP A 16 21.37 25.92 6.56
CA TRP A 16 21.43 25.57 7.97
C TRP A 16 21.07 26.75 8.87
N GLU A 17 21.63 27.93 8.65
CA GLU A 17 21.34 29.15 9.41
C GLU A 17 19.86 29.54 9.29
N MET A 18 19.30 29.49 8.08
CA MET A 18 17.86 29.69 7.85
C MET A 18 17.01 28.73 8.69
N THR A 19 17.42 27.46 8.79
CA THR A 19 16.67 26.45 9.56
C THR A 19 16.67 26.70 11.07
N GLN A 20 17.60 27.49 11.58
CA GLN A 20 17.65 27.85 13.00
C GLN A 20 16.70 29.01 13.35
N THR A 21 16.10 29.68 12.36
CA THR A 21 15.22 30.83 12.60
C THR A 21 13.85 30.41 13.13
N GLU A 22 13.23 31.26 13.96
CA GLU A 22 11.86 31.04 14.45
C GLU A 22 10.84 30.93 13.32
N GLY A 23 10.98 31.78 12.28
CA GLY A 23 10.12 31.72 11.10
C GLY A 23 10.17 30.37 10.38
N TRP A 24 11.37 29.76 10.27
CA TRP A 24 11.49 28.41 9.71
C TRP A 24 10.81 27.35 10.58
N GLN A 25 10.93 27.44 11.91
CA GLN A 25 10.27 26.48 12.80
C GLN A 25 8.73 26.52 12.66
N ILE A 26 8.15 27.72 12.51
CA ILE A 26 6.71 27.89 12.23
C ILE A 26 6.33 27.26 10.90
N ILE A 27 7.05 27.58 9.82
CA ILE A 27 6.79 27.03 8.48
C ILE A 27 6.93 25.50 8.48
N LYS A 28 7.98 24.98 9.11
CA LYS A 28 8.19 23.54 9.26
C LYS A 28 7.02 22.87 9.98
N GLY A 29 6.51 23.48 11.06
CA GLY A 29 5.34 22.96 11.76
C GLY A 29 4.07 22.93 10.89
N LEU A 30 3.86 23.91 10.02
CA LEU A 30 2.76 23.93 9.06
C LEU A 30 2.93 22.82 8.00
N ILE A 31 4.14 22.63 7.48
CA ILE A 31 4.46 21.57 6.52
C ILE A 31 4.26 20.19 7.16
N ASP A 32 4.78 19.98 8.37
CA ASP A 32 4.68 18.69 9.08
C ASP A 32 3.19 18.32 9.32
N LYS A 33 2.34 19.31 9.64
CA LYS A 33 0.89 19.12 9.81
C LYS A 33 0.19 18.77 8.50
N GLU A 34 0.54 19.42 7.39
CA GLU A 34 -0.04 19.11 6.07
C GLU A 34 0.34 17.70 5.64
N VAL A 35 1.60 17.30 5.86
CA VAL A 35 2.06 15.93 5.60
C VAL A 35 1.28 14.92 6.43
N GLU A 36 1.00 15.20 7.70
CA GLU A 36 0.18 14.33 8.56
C GLU A 36 -1.26 14.18 8.02
N ILE A 37 -1.89 15.27 7.59
CA ILE A 37 -3.23 15.27 6.99
C ILE A 37 -3.23 14.46 5.70
N GLU A 38 -2.34 14.76 4.77
CA GLU A 38 -2.28 14.09 3.47
C GLU A 38 -1.89 12.60 3.62
N THR A 39 -1.00 12.28 4.56
CA THR A 39 -0.69 10.88 4.89
C THR A 39 -1.91 10.16 5.45
N LYS A 40 -2.68 10.82 6.32
CA LYS A 40 -3.91 10.26 6.85
C LYS A 40 -4.96 10.09 5.76
N ASP A 41 -5.12 11.05 4.86
CA ASP A 41 -6.05 10.95 3.72
C ASP A 41 -5.63 9.85 2.74
N LEU A 42 -4.33 9.64 2.54
CA LEU A 42 -3.78 8.52 1.78
C LEU A 42 -3.98 7.15 2.48
N LEU A 43 -3.97 7.11 3.81
CA LEU A 43 -4.25 5.90 4.60
C LEU A 43 -5.75 5.64 4.77
N ASP A 44 -6.57 6.69 4.73
CA ASP A 44 -8.03 6.66 4.67
C ASP A 44 -8.53 6.38 3.22
N CYS A 45 -7.61 6.35 2.23
CA CYS A 45 -7.84 5.84 0.88
C CYS A 45 -8.07 4.30 0.93
N PRO A 46 -9.09 3.77 0.24
CA PRO A 46 -10.07 2.86 0.83
C PRO A 46 -9.63 1.39 0.93
N ILE A 47 -9.61 0.88 2.16
CA ILE A 47 -9.57 -0.55 2.50
C ILE A 47 -10.87 -1.29 2.04
N GLU A 48 -11.92 -0.56 1.65
CA GLU A 48 -13.20 -1.13 1.21
C GLU A 48 -13.12 -1.90 -0.12
N GLU A 49 -12.48 -1.36 -1.16
CA GLU A 49 -12.32 -2.09 -2.44
C GLU A 49 -11.44 -3.34 -2.27
N ASP A 50 -10.40 -3.29 -1.42
CA ASP A 50 -9.57 -4.45 -1.10
C ASP A 50 -10.35 -5.51 -0.29
N LEU A 51 -11.22 -5.10 0.63
CA LEU A 51 -12.13 -6.00 1.34
C LEU A 51 -13.16 -6.63 0.38
N GLU A 52 -13.76 -5.85 -0.51
CA GLU A 52 -14.71 -6.34 -1.52
C GLU A 52 -14.05 -7.33 -2.49
N HIS A 53 -12.87 -6.99 -3.03
CA HIS A 53 -12.10 -7.88 -3.88
C HIS A 53 -11.67 -9.17 -3.17
N LYS A 54 -11.26 -9.11 -1.90
CA LYS A 54 -10.95 -10.30 -1.09
C LYS A 54 -12.19 -11.17 -0.86
N GLN A 55 -13.35 -10.57 -0.62
CA GLN A 55 -14.62 -11.30 -0.49
C GLN A 55 -15.04 -11.96 -1.81
N LEU A 56 -14.92 -11.26 -2.94
CA LEU A 56 -15.17 -11.78 -4.29
C LEU A 56 -14.24 -12.95 -4.64
N ILE A 57 -12.93 -12.80 -4.41
CA ILE A 57 -11.95 -13.88 -4.62
C ILE A 57 -12.28 -15.10 -3.76
N LYS A 58 -12.69 -14.90 -2.50
CA LYS A 58 -13.12 -15.98 -1.61
C LYS A 58 -14.36 -16.69 -2.14
N ALA A 59 -15.33 -15.96 -2.68
CA ALA A 59 -16.53 -16.53 -3.29
C ALA A 59 -16.19 -17.37 -4.54
N TYR A 60 -15.33 -16.86 -5.44
CA TYR A 60 -14.91 -17.62 -6.61
C TYR A 60 -14.14 -18.90 -6.25
N LYS A 61 -13.24 -18.84 -5.27
CA LYS A 61 -12.54 -20.03 -4.76
C LYS A 61 -13.51 -21.07 -4.18
N LYS A 62 -14.58 -20.64 -3.50
CA LYS A 62 -15.61 -21.55 -2.98
C LYS A 62 -16.36 -22.25 -4.12
N VAL A 63 -16.75 -21.51 -5.16
CA VAL A 63 -17.43 -22.09 -6.33
C VAL A 63 -16.55 -23.11 -7.04
N LEU A 64 -15.27 -22.79 -7.26
CA LEU A 64 -14.31 -23.73 -7.85
C LEU A 64 -14.20 -25.01 -7.02
N SER A 65 -14.06 -24.90 -5.70
CA SER A 65 -14.01 -26.07 -4.81
C SER A 65 -15.29 -26.90 -4.84
N MET A 66 -16.47 -26.28 -5.03
CA MET A 66 -17.73 -27.02 -5.18
C MET A 66 -17.76 -27.78 -6.51
N VAL A 67 -17.31 -27.16 -7.60
CA VAL A 67 -17.23 -27.81 -8.92
C VAL A 67 -16.26 -28.99 -8.87
N ASP A 68 -15.08 -28.82 -8.27
CA ASP A 68 -14.11 -29.90 -8.11
C ASP A 68 -14.68 -31.05 -7.26
N GLY A 69 -15.44 -30.72 -6.21
CA GLY A 69 -16.16 -31.70 -5.41
C GLY A 69 -17.15 -32.52 -6.24
N VAL A 70 -17.99 -31.85 -7.04
CA VAL A 70 -18.97 -32.50 -7.92
C VAL A 70 -18.29 -33.38 -8.97
N ILE A 71 -17.17 -32.93 -9.54
CA ILE A 71 -16.39 -33.73 -10.50
C ILE A 71 -15.85 -34.99 -9.82
N LYS A 72 -15.32 -34.86 -8.61
CA LYS A 72 -14.80 -35.99 -7.83
C LYS A 72 -15.90 -36.98 -7.47
N GLU A 73 -17.06 -36.51 -7.02
CA GLU A 73 -18.23 -37.36 -6.73
C GLU A 73 -18.71 -38.11 -7.99
N ARG A 74 -18.75 -37.43 -9.15
CA ARG A 74 -19.06 -38.07 -10.43
C ARG A 74 -18.07 -39.19 -10.73
N ASP A 75 -16.77 -38.94 -10.57
CA ASP A 75 -15.73 -39.92 -10.90
C ASP A 75 -15.74 -41.11 -9.94
N GLU A 76 -15.98 -40.87 -8.65
CA GLU A 76 -16.18 -41.93 -7.65
C GLU A 76 -17.43 -42.77 -7.97
N THR A 77 -18.53 -42.14 -8.38
CA THR A 77 -19.76 -42.83 -8.80
C THR A 77 -19.58 -43.61 -10.10
N ALA A 78 -18.84 -43.05 -11.07
CA ALA A 78 -18.53 -43.75 -12.31
C ALA A 78 -17.59 -44.95 -12.07
N GLN A 79 -16.69 -44.85 -11.08
CA GLN A 79 -15.84 -45.96 -10.68
C GLN A 79 -16.60 -47.04 -9.91
N SER A 80 -17.56 -46.69 -9.05
CA SER A 80 -18.39 -47.68 -8.35
C SER A 80 -19.29 -48.46 -9.33
N LEU A 81 -19.91 -47.78 -10.29
CA LEU A 81 -20.71 -48.41 -11.36
C LEU A 81 -19.93 -49.32 -12.30
N ARG A 82 -18.60 -49.18 -12.38
CA ARG A 82 -17.72 -50.08 -13.15
C ARG A 82 -17.23 -51.29 -12.35
N LYS A 83 -17.43 -51.28 -11.02
CA LYS A 83 -17.05 -52.34 -10.09
C LYS A 83 -18.23 -53.24 -9.70
N GLU A 84 -19.45 -52.90 -10.12
CA GLU A 84 -20.62 -53.80 -10.24
C GLU A 84 -20.62 -54.49 -11.61
#